data_AF-A8FXY9-F1
#
_entry.id   AF-A8FXY9-F1
#
_cell.length_a   1.000
_cell.length_b   1.000
_cell.length_c   1.000
_cell.angle_alpha   90.00
_cell.angle_beta   90.00
_cell.angle_gamma   90.00
#
_symmetry.space_group_name_H-M   'P 1'
#
loop_
_entity.id
_entity.type
_entity.pdbx_description
1 polymer ?
#
loop_
_entity_poly.entity_id
_entity_poly.type
_entity_poly.pdbx_seq_one_letter_code
_entity_poly.pdbx_strand_id
1 'polypeptide(L)'
;MSHTYIPLEQYKRKWIFNHKDLPVTDEDKAQIKPLDQMGSMEVWKKWVSNRSNHSEQFSKGDWPAKGDVWGEPDDWQSAWDSEDPALPEMFAEFFDWKDDSTVYFCYEKYQVIETRWDVFVRNWKCFLFFDDGPLLISPKQKQAAFIHQDGQYQLGQRG
;
A
#
# COMPACT_ATOMS: atom_id res chain seq x y z
N MET A 1 17.02 9.57 0.00
CA MET A 1 16.23 10.70 0.52
C MET A 1 16.06 10.43 2.00
N SER A 2 16.27 11.43 2.85
CA SER A 2 15.98 11.31 4.27
C SER A 2 14.49 11.55 4.43
N HIS A 3 13.69 10.48 4.50
CA HIS A 3 12.27 10.63 4.80
C HIS A 3 12.11 11.02 6.27
N THR A 4 11.19 11.94 6.52
CA THR A 4 10.79 12.30 7.89
C THR A 4 9.54 11.49 8.22
N TYR A 5 9.54 10.88 9.42
CA TYR A 5 8.47 10.02 9.89
C TYR A 5 7.70 10.71 11.02
N ILE A 6 6.43 10.40 11.15
CA ILE A 6 5.69 10.66 12.38
C ILE A 6 5.60 9.38 13.20
N PRO A 7 5.58 9.46 14.54
CA PRO A 7 5.27 8.29 15.36
C PRO A 7 3.91 7.70 14.96
N LEU A 8 3.80 6.36 14.96
CA LEU A 8 2.53 5.68 14.67
C LEU A 8 1.40 6.19 15.57
N GLU A 9 1.71 6.56 16.81
CA GLU A 9 0.75 7.14 17.77
C GLU A 9 0.19 8.50 17.37
N GLN A 10 0.87 9.24 16.49
CA GLN A 10 0.41 10.51 15.94
C GLN A 10 -0.26 10.34 14.57
N TYR A 11 -0.25 9.13 14.01
CA TYR A 11 -0.90 8.85 12.75
C TYR A 11 -2.42 8.89 12.90
N LYS A 12 -3.08 9.72 12.10
CA LYS A 12 -4.54 9.93 12.15
C LYS A 12 -5.33 8.61 12.05
N ARG A 13 -4.85 7.66 11.24
CA ARG A 13 -5.50 6.35 11.01
C ARG A 13 -4.88 5.23 11.83
N LYS A 14 -4.16 5.50 12.94
CA LYS A 14 -3.53 4.47 13.77
C LYS A 14 -4.47 3.39 14.30
N TRP A 15 -5.77 3.68 14.35
CA TRP A 15 -6.79 2.72 14.79
C TRP A 15 -6.78 1.44 13.95
N ILE A 16 -6.40 1.50 12.66
CA ILE A 16 -6.31 0.32 11.77
C ILE A 16 -5.26 -0.69 12.23
N PHE A 17 -4.23 -0.24 12.96
CA PHE A 17 -3.17 -1.09 13.52
C PHE A 17 -3.36 -1.40 15.01
N ASN A 18 -4.46 -0.91 15.59
CA ASN A 18 -4.84 -1.16 16.98
C ASN A 18 -6.22 -1.83 17.06
N HIS A 19 -6.68 -2.43 15.94
CA HIS A 19 -7.92 -3.18 15.89
C HIS A 19 -7.78 -4.46 16.72
N LYS A 20 -8.77 -4.76 17.57
CA LYS A 20 -8.67 -5.89 18.51
C LYS A 20 -8.70 -7.24 17.80
N ASP A 21 -9.47 -7.33 16.72
CA ASP A 21 -9.65 -8.58 15.97
C ASP A 21 -8.50 -8.87 15.01
N LEU A 22 -7.67 -7.85 14.70
CA LEU A 22 -6.47 -7.97 13.86
C LEU A 22 -5.27 -7.37 14.62
N PRO A 23 -4.79 -8.06 15.66
CA PRO A 23 -3.72 -7.53 16.51
C PRO A 23 -2.39 -7.50 15.75
N VAL A 24 -1.81 -6.30 15.66
CA VAL A 24 -0.45 -6.12 15.15
C VAL A 24 0.54 -6.19 16.32
N THR A 25 1.62 -6.95 16.16
CA THR A 25 2.67 -7.08 17.18
C THR A 25 3.42 -5.76 17.38
N ASP A 26 3.99 -5.54 18.56
CA ASP A 26 4.79 -4.32 18.80
C ASP A 26 6.04 -4.24 17.90
N GLU A 27 6.60 -5.39 17.55
CA GLU A 27 7.72 -5.49 16.60
C GLU A 27 7.31 -5.03 15.20
N ASP A 28 6.16 -5.47 14.69
CA ASP A 28 5.65 -5.05 13.39
C ASP A 28 5.22 -3.57 13.42
N LYS A 29 4.57 -3.11 14.51
CA LYS A 29 4.23 -1.68 14.69
C LYS A 29 5.44 -0.77 14.61
N ALA A 30 6.60 -1.20 15.13
CA ALA A 30 7.84 -0.44 15.02
C ALA A 30 8.37 -0.33 13.58
N GLN A 31 7.96 -1.24 12.69
CA GLN A 31 8.28 -1.22 11.26
C GLN A 31 7.21 -0.57 10.39
N ILE A 32 6.04 -0.24 10.94
CA ILE A 32 4.99 0.54 10.27
C ILE A 32 5.30 2.01 10.51
N LYS A 33 5.84 2.67 9.49
CA LYS A 33 6.40 4.02 9.60
C LYS A 33 5.61 5.00 8.72
N PRO A 34 4.54 5.61 9.25
CA PRO A 34 3.85 6.69 8.56
C PRO A 34 4.81 7.84 8.28
N LEU A 35 4.84 8.28 7.03
CA LEU A 35 5.61 9.47 6.66
C LEU A 35 4.87 10.72 7.13
N ASP A 36 5.61 11.79 7.41
CA ASP A 36 4.99 13.10 7.54
C ASP A 36 4.42 13.58 6.19
N GLN A 37 3.73 14.73 6.19
CA GLN A 37 3.10 15.24 4.96
C GLN A 37 4.13 15.52 3.86
N MET A 38 5.33 16.00 4.22
CA MET A 38 6.38 16.32 3.26
C MET A 38 6.97 15.05 2.64
N GLY A 39 7.33 14.06 3.46
CA GLY A 39 7.86 12.78 3.03
C GLY A 39 6.85 11.99 2.19
N SER A 40 5.57 11.98 2.60
CA SER A 40 4.48 11.38 1.82
C SER A 40 4.39 12.02 0.42
N MET A 41 4.41 13.36 0.37
CA MET A 41 4.34 14.09 -0.89
C MET A 41 5.54 13.78 -1.79
N GLU A 42 6.75 13.69 -1.23
CA GLU A 42 7.96 13.35 -2.00
C GLU A 42 7.89 11.94 -2.59
N VAL A 43 7.47 10.95 -1.79
CA VAL A 43 7.28 9.57 -2.25
C VAL A 43 6.23 9.50 -3.34
N TRP A 44 5.07 10.13 -3.12
CA TRP A 44 3.99 10.19 -4.10
C TRP A 44 4.42 10.85 -5.41
N LYS A 45 5.04 12.03 -5.35
CA LYS A 45 5.51 12.74 -6.54
C LYS A 45 6.55 11.95 -7.33
N LYS A 46 7.40 11.22 -6.62
CA LYS A 46 8.47 10.46 -7.24
C LYS A 46 7.97 9.18 -7.90
N TRP A 47 7.04 8.49 -7.26
CA TRP A 47 6.70 7.11 -7.63
C TRP A 47 5.27 6.88 -8.06
N VAL A 48 4.34 7.77 -7.76
CA VAL A 48 2.91 7.63 -8.08
C VAL A 48 2.49 8.66 -9.13
N SER A 49 2.44 9.94 -8.76
CA SER A 49 2.01 11.01 -9.65
C SER A 49 2.53 12.37 -9.19
N ASN A 50 2.92 13.22 -10.14
CA ASN A 50 3.29 14.62 -9.86
C ASN A 50 2.11 15.60 -10.01
N ARG A 51 0.92 15.13 -10.40
CA ARG A 51 -0.25 15.95 -10.75
C ARG A 51 -1.48 15.64 -9.90
N SER A 52 -1.74 14.36 -9.66
CA SER A 52 -2.90 13.88 -8.90
C SER A 52 -2.57 13.82 -7.42
N ASN A 53 -3.58 14.02 -6.57
CA ASN A 53 -3.42 13.90 -5.12
C ASN A 53 -3.98 12.58 -4.57
N HIS A 54 -4.90 11.94 -5.29
CA HIS A 54 -5.51 10.65 -4.96
C HIS A 54 -5.81 9.87 -6.25
N SER A 55 -6.17 8.60 -6.09
CA SER A 55 -6.40 7.62 -7.15
C SER A 55 -7.45 8.05 -8.18
N GLU A 56 -8.59 8.59 -7.72
CA GLU A 56 -9.69 9.04 -8.60
C GLU A 56 -9.29 10.20 -9.53
N GLN A 57 -8.20 10.90 -9.22
CA GLN A 57 -7.67 11.99 -10.04
C GLN A 57 -6.64 11.53 -11.07
N PHE A 58 -6.33 10.23 -11.17
CA PHE A 58 -5.36 9.77 -12.16
C PHE A 58 -5.85 10.07 -13.58
N SER A 59 -4.96 10.61 -14.38
CA SER A 59 -5.27 11.19 -15.67
C SER A 59 -4.18 10.87 -16.70
N LYS A 60 -4.38 11.31 -17.95
CA LYS A 60 -3.38 11.13 -18.99
C LYS A 60 -2.04 11.76 -18.59
N GLY A 61 -1.05 10.91 -18.35
CA GLY A 61 0.30 11.30 -17.91
C GLY A 61 0.71 10.63 -16.60
N ASP A 62 -0.26 10.17 -15.80
CA ASP A 62 -0.03 9.35 -14.62
C ASP A 62 0.12 7.90 -15.05
N TRP A 63 1.19 7.22 -14.61
CA TRP A 63 1.38 5.82 -14.98
C TRP A 63 0.24 4.91 -14.49
N PRO A 64 -0.41 5.14 -13.32
CA PRO A 64 -1.55 4.32 -12.92
C PRO A 64 -2.77 4.46 -13.83
N ALA A 65 -2.88 5.53 -14.63
CA ALA A 65 -3.98 5.70 -15.59
C ALA A 65 -3.74 5.00 -16.94
N LYS A 66 -2.59 4.35 -17.12
CA LYS A 66 -2.27 3.67 -18.38
C LYS A 66 -2.86 2.25 -18.36
N GLY A 67 -3.66 1.93 -19.38
CA GLY A 67 -4.36 0.64 -19.46
C GLY A 67 -3.45 -0.58 -19.72
N ASP A 68 -2.18 -0.38 -20.10
CA ASP A 68 -1.21 -1.45 -20.35
C ASP A 68 -0.37 -1.82 -19.10
N VAL A 69 -0.54 -1.09 -18.00
CA VAL A 69 0.18 -1.34 -16.74
C VAL A 69 -0.43 -2.49 -15.97
N TRP A 70 -1.76 -2.63 -16.02
CA TRP A 70 -2.55 -3.47 -15.12
C TRP A 70 -3.01 -4.75 -15.81
N GLY A 71 -2.93 -5.87 -15.09
CA GLY A 71 -3.56 -7.13 -15.47
C GLY A 71 -5.05 -7.15 -15.17
N GLU A 72 -5.65 -8.34 -15.33
CA GLU A 72 -7.04 -8.59 -14.96
C GLU A 72 -7.27 -8.34 -13.46
N PRO A 73 -8.44 -7.78 -13.08
CA PRO A 73 -8.79 -7.59 -11.68
C PRO A 73 -9.07 -8.93 -10.98
N ASP A 74 -8.74 -9.00 -9.69
CA ASP A 74 -9.08 -10.12 -8.81
C ASP A 74 -9.55 -9.61 -7.44
N ASP A 75 -10.14 -10.48 -6.64
CA ASP A 75 -10.85 -10.16 -5.42
C ASP A 75 -9.94 -10.25 -4.19
N TRP A 76 -9.80 -9.15 -3.44
CA TRP A 76 -9.15 -9.18 -2.12
C TRP A 76 -10.17 -9.30 -0.98
N GLN A 77 -11.40 -8.85 -1.20
CA GLN A 77 -12.40 -8.70 -0.13
C GLN A 77 -12.83 -10.04 0.46
N SER A 78 -13.03 -11.07 -0.36
CA SER A 78 -13.37 -12.42 0.09
C SER A 78 -12.27 -13.03 0.96
N ALA A 79 -11.00 -12.82 0.59
CA ALA A 79 -9.87 -13.25 1.42
C ALA A 79 -9.79 -12.44 2.72
N TRP A 80 -10.11 -11.14 2.67
CA TRP A 80 -10.11 -10.26 3.82
C TRP A 80 -11.17 -10.67 4.85
N ASP A 81 -12.40 -10.94 4.39
CA ASP A 81 -13.54 -11.38 5.21
C ASP A 81 -13.37 -12.79 5.82
N SER A 82 -12.45 -13.59 5.29
CA SER A 82 -12.15 -14.92 5.80
C SER A 82 -11.36 -14.90 7.12
N GLU A 83 -11.32 -16.04 7.83
CA GLU A 83 -10.43 -16.21 8.99
C GLU A 83 -8.97 -16.50 8.60
N ASP A 84 -8.69 -16.76 7.31
CA ASP A 84 -7.34 -17.04 6.83
C ASP A 84 -6.51 -15.74 6.83
N PRO A 85 -5.35 -15.69 7.52
CA PRO A 85 -4.48 -14.52 7.51
C PRO A 85 -3.69 -14.36 6.21
N ALA A 86 -3.65 -15.37 5.33
CA ALA A 86 -2.89 -15.33 4.10
C ALA A 86 -3.38 -14.23 3.13
N LEU A 87 -2.45 -13.71 2.32
CA LEU A 87 -2.80 -12.90 1.17
C LEU A 87 -3.52 -13.77 0.13
N PRO A 88 -4.35 -13.16 -0.76
CA PRO A 88 -4.85 -13.85 -1.94
C PRO A 88 -3.69 -14.49 -2.73
N GLU A 89 -3.89 -15.72 -3.21
CA GLU A 89 -2.85 -16.54 -3.86
C GLU A 89 -2.16 -15.78 -5.01
N MET A 90 -2.95 -15.20 -5.93
CA MET A 90 -2.41 -14.42 -7.04
C MET A 90 -1.63 -13.17 -6.61
N PHE A 91 -2.04 -12.52 -5.52
CA PHE A 91 -1.30 -11.40 -4.95
C PHE A 91 0.06 -11.88 -4.43
N ALA A 92 0.08 -12.98 -3.68
CA ALA A 92 1.30 -13.54 -3.11
C ALA A 92 2.28 -14.03 -4.19
N GLU A 93 1.78 -14.70 -5.24
CA GLU A 93 2.61 -15.23 -6.34
C GLU A 93 3.21 -14.14 -7.23
N PHE A 94 2.52 -13.01 -7.39
CA PHE A 94 2.98 -11.94 -8.26
C PHE A 94 4.19 -11.19 -7.71
N PHE A 95 4.31 -11.06 -6.38
CA PHE A 95 5.39 -10.34 -5.73
C PHE A 95 6.50 -11.29 -5.27
N ASP A 96 7.64 -11.26 -5.97
CA ASP A 96 8.87 -12.00 -5.62
C ASP A 96 9.81 -11.18 -4.73
N TRP A 97 9.25 -10.25 -3.95
CA TRP A 97 10.03 -9.33 -3.12
C TRP A 97 10.63 -10.05 -1.92
N LYS A 98 11.87 -9.69 -1.58
CA LYS A 98 12.50 -10.18 -0.35
C LYS A 98 11.76 -9.61 0.86
N ASP A 99 11.68 -10.39 1.93
CA ASP A 99 11.06 -10.00 3.20
C ASP A 99 11.47 -8.61 3.69
N ASP A 100 12.76 -8.29 3.61
CA ASP A 100 13.34 -7.02 4.07
C ASP A 100 13.17 -5.85 3.08
N SER A 101 12.50 -6.06 1.95
CA SER A 101 12.29 -5.04 0.93
C SER A 101 11.44 -3.91 1.48
N THR A 102 11.90 -2.66 1.31
CA THR A 102 11.09 -1.48 1.58
C THR A 102 9.92 -1.42 0.61
N VAL A 103 8.73 -1.22 1.16
CA VAL A 103 7.48 -1.02 0.42
C VAL A 103 6.79 0.25 0.92
N TYR A 104 6.07 0.90 0.01
CA TYR A 104 5.22 2.04 0.31
C TYR A 104 3.77 1.67 0.03
N PHE A 105 2.93 1.88 1.05
CA PHE A 105 1.48 1.84 0.90
C PHE A 105 0.95 3.27 0.81
N CYS A 106 0.55 3.66 -0.40
CA CYS A 106 0.24 5.03 -0.78
C CYS A 106 -1.28 5.21 -0.85
N TYR A 107 -1.92 5.65 0.24
CA TYR A 107 -3.35 5.96 0.24
C TYR A 107 -3.65 7.21 -0.60
N GLU A 108 -2.87 8.27 -0.38
CA GLU A 108 -2.96 9.53 -1.11
C GLU A 108 -1.66 10.31 -0.94
N LYS A 109 -1.52 11.43 -1.63
CA LYS A 109 -0.28 12.22 -1.69
C LYS A 109 0.29 12.63 -0.34
N TYR A 110 -0.56 12.90 0.64
CA TYR A 110 -0.13 13.31 1.98
C TYR A 110 -0.23 12.18 3.01
N GLN A 111 -0.44 10.94 2.55
CA GLN A 111 -0.64 9.79 3.40
C GLN A 111 0.00 8.54 2.80
N VAL A 112 1.27 8.37 3.13
CA VAL A 112 2.06 7.20 2.75
C VAL A 112 2.62 6.53 4.00
N ILE A 113 2.58 5.21 4.02
CA ILE A 113 3.24 4.39 5.03
C ILE A 113 4.43 3.69 4.39
N GLU A 114 5.61 3.84 4.98
CA GLU A 114 6.76 2.98 4.70
C GLU A 114 6.72 1.76 5.61
N THR A 115 6.97 0.58 5.06
CA THR A 115 7.21 -0.62 5.86
C THR A 115 8.10 -1.62 5.11
N ARG A 116 8.30 -2.81 5.68
CA ARG A 116 8.93 -3.94 5.01
C ARG A 116 7.88 -4.85 4.38
N TRP A 117 8.25 -5.54 3.32
CA TRP A 117 7.36 -6.45 2.62
C TRP A 117 6.78 -7.52 3.55
N ASP A 118 7.61 -8.15 4.38
CA ASP A 118 7.17 -9.18 5.32
C ASP A 118 6.16 -8.67 6.37
N VAL A 119 6.36 -7.43 6.84
CA VAL A 119 5.45 -6.74 7.78
C VAL A 119 4.12 -6.45 7.09
N PHE A 120 4.13 -6.00 5.84
CA PHE A 120 2.91 -5.83 5.06
C PHE A 120 2.17 -7.16 4.89
N VAL A 121 2.85 -8.23 4.45
CA VAL A 121 2.24 -9.55 4.23
C VAL A 121 1.56 -10.08 5.49
N ARG A 122 2.20 -9.98 6.67
CA ARG A 122 1.58 -10.44 7.94
C ARG A 122 0.37 -9.61 8.38
N ASN A 123 0.31 -8.34 7.98
CA ASN A 123 -0.66 -7.37 8.50
C ASN A 123 -1.52 -6.75 7.39
N TRP A 124 -1.60 -7.38 6.22
CA TRP A 124 -2.17 -6.78 5.00
C TRP A 124 -3.62 -6.36 5.20
N LYS A 125 -4.40 -7.17 5.94
CA LYS A 125 -5.79 -6.86 6.29
C LYS A 125 -5.92 -5.51 7.01
N CYS A 126 -4.95 -5.16 7.87
CA CYS A 126 -4.94 -3.88 8.56
C CYS A 126 -4.76 -2.69 7.61
N PHE A 127 -3.95 -2.85 6.55
CA PHE A 127 -3.76 -1.81 5.54
C PHE A 127 -5.01 -1.59 4.68
N LEU A 128 -5.85 -2.63 4.52
CA LEU A 128 -7.06 -2.55 3.68
C LEU A 128 -8.31 -2.08 4.43
N PHE A 129 -8.23 -1.78 5.72
CA PHE A 129 -9.32 -1.06 6.42
C PHE A 129 -9.64 0.30 5.78
N PHE A 130 -8.72 0.84 4.98
CA PHE A 130 -8.94 2.03 4.17
C PHE A 130 -8.53 1.74 2.72
N ASP A 131 -9.47 1.21 1.96
CA ASP A 131 -9.34 0.69 0.59
C ASP A 131 -9.63 1.74 -0.50
N ASP A 132 -9.58 3.03 -0.16
CA ASP A 132 -9.83 4.16 -1.06
C ASP A 132 -8.71 4.38 -2.10
N GLY A 133 -8.54 3.39 -2.98
CA GLY A 133 -7.58 3.44 -4.06
C GLY A 133 -6.10 3.39 -3.69
N PRO A 134 -5.64 2.73 -2.61
CA PRO A 134 -4.22 2.74 -2.29
C PRO A 134 -3.40 1.98 -3.34
N LEU A 135 -2.18 2.48 -3.56
CA LEU A 135 -1.16 1.82 -4.36
C LEU A 135 -0.09 1.21 -3.47
N LEU A 136 0.25 -0.05 -3.70
CA LEU A 136 1.38 -0.72 -3.08
C LEU A 136 2.54 -0.80 -4.08
N ILE A 137 3.70 -0.25 -3.70
CA ILE A 137 4.88 -0.19 -4.56
C ILE A 137 6.16 -0.48 -3.77
N SER A 138 7.21 -0.91 -4.45
CA SER A 138 8.58 -0.90 -3.90
C SER A 138 9.48 0.03 -4.73
N PRO A 139 10.38 0.82 -4.11
CA PRO A 139 11.28 1.73 -4.83
C PRO A 139 12.19 1.05 -5.83
N LYS A 140 12.57 -0.20 -5.56
CA LYS A 140 13.55 -0.97 -6.34
C LYS A 140 12.90 -1.90 -7.36
N GLN A 141 11.59 -2.13 -7.27
CA GLN A 141 10.87 -3.11 -8.07
C GLN A 141 9.83 -2.45 -8.96
N LYS A 142 9.54 -3.06 -10.11
CA LYS A 142 8.52 -2.54 -11.03
C LYS A 142 7.11 -3.01 -10.68
N GLN A 143 6.95 -4.14 -10.00
CA GLN A 143 5.63 -4.61 -9.57
C GLN A 143 4.92 -3.55 -8.72
N ALA A 144 3.61 -3.48 -8.88
CA ALA A 144 2.71 -2.65 -8.11
C ALA A 144 1.35 -3.35 -7.97
N ALA A 145 0.62 -3.04 -6.90
CA ALA A 145 -0.79 -3.36 -6.78
C ALA A 145 -1.59 -2.06 -6.66
N PHE A 146 -2.75 -2.03 -7.32
CA PHE A 146 -3.76 -0.99 -7.15
C PHE A 146 -4.98 -1.65 -6.54
N ILE A 147 -5.40 -1.16 -5.37
CA ILE A 147 -6.50 -1.73 -4.60
C ILE A 147 -7.70 -0.81 -4.75
N HIS A 148 -8.83 -1.37 -5.13
CA HIS A 148 -10.07 -0.66 -5.43
C HIS A 148 -11.10 -0.85 -4.32
N GLN A 149 -11.95 0.16 -4.13
CA GLN A 149 -13.02 0.18 -3.12
C GLN A 149 -14.15 -0.82 -3.38
N ASP A 150 -14.20 -1.41 -4.58
CA ASP A 150 -15.21 -2.40 -4.96
C ASP A 150 -14.83 -3.83 -4.56
N GLY A 151 -13.79 -3.99 -3.74
CA GLY A 151 -13.29 -5.29 -3.28
C GLY A 151 -12.28 -5.94 -4.21
N GLN A 152 -11.91 -5.27 -5.30
CA GLN A 152 -10.96 -5.79 -6.29
C GLN A 152 -9.57 -5.14 -6.17
N TYR A 153 -8.56 -5.83 -6.68
CA TYR A 153 -7.22 -5.30 -6.89
C TYR A 153 -6.76 -5.63 -8.31
N GLN A 154 -5.85 -4.81 -8.84
CA GLN A 154 -5.11 -5.09 -10.05
C GLN A 154 -3.62 -5.13 -9.77
N LEU A 155 -2.93 -6.11 -10.37
CA LEU A 155 -1.48 -6.25 -10.30
C LEU A 155 -0.87 -5.77 -11.60
N GLY A 156 0.27 -5.07 -11.51
CA GLY A 156 0.84 -4.43 -12.67
C GLY A 156 2.33 -4.13 -12.56
N GLN A 157 2.93 -3.68 -13.66
CA GLN A 157 4.33 -3.24 -13.69
C GLN A 157 4.43 -1.78 -14.09
N ARG A 158 4.97 -0.95 -13.20
CA ARG A 158 5.22 0.47 -13.49
C ARG A 158 6.35 0.61 -14.53
N GLY A 159 6.08 1.47 -15.52
CA GLY A 159 6.97 1.77 -16.65
C GLY A 159 8.20 2.59 -16.27
#